data_AF-A0A6L2PSE4-F1
#
_entry.id   AF-A0A6L2PSE4-F1
#
_cell.length_a   1.000
_cell.length_b   1.000
_cell.length_c   1.000
_cell.angle_alpha   90.00
_cell.angle_beta   90.00
_cell.angle_gamma   90.00
#
_symmetry.space_group_name_H-M   'P 1'
#
loop_
_entity.id
_entity.type
_entity.pdbx_description
1 polymer ?
#
loop_
_entity_poly.entity_id
_entity_poly.type
_entity_poly.pdbx_seq_one_letter_code
_entity_poly.pdbx_strand_id
1 'polypeptide(L)' 'MLTNLDSMTLERIHQMLKMFASQGPTAVECSLQELRHFLDRKVREHKLLFSGGFYRLPKS' A
#
# COMPACT_ATOMS: atom_id res chain seq x y z
N MET A 1 2.02 -7.51 4.09
CA MET A 1 2.96 -6.44 4.47
C MET A 1 2.52 -5.75 5.77
N LEU A 2 1.41 -5.00 5.78
CA LEU A 2 0.97 -4.24 6.97
C LEU A 2 0.66 -5.10 8.21
N THR A 3 0.23 -6.35 8.05
CA THR A 3 0.08 -7.30 9.17
C THR A 3 1.40 -7.60 9.90
N ASN A 4 2.53 -7.53 9.19
CA ASN A 4 3.84 -7.89 9.73
C ASN A 4 4.69 -6.67 10.13
N LEU A 5 4.41 -5.49 9.56
CA LEU A 5 5.23 -4.28 9.72
C LEU A 5 4.47 -3.13 10.40
N ASP A 6 3.25 -3.38 10.87
CA ASP A 6 2.27 -2.46 11.48
C ASP A 6 1.83 -1.27 10.63
N SER A 7 2.78 -0.46 10.13
CA SER A 7 2.53 0.78 9.41
C SER A 7 3.59 1.08 8.35
N MET A 8 3.18 1.69 7.24
CA MET A 8 4.10 2.02 6.14
C MET A 8 3.69 3.30 5.42
N THR A 9 4.67 4.04 4.89
CA THR A 9 4.41 5.16 3.99
C THR A 9 4.04 4.66 2.59
N LEU A 10 3.45 5.53 1.77
CA LEU A 10 3.10 5.22 0.39
C LEU A 10 4.31 4.71 -0.41
N GLU A 11 5.45 5.38 -0.27
CA GLU A 11 6.68 5.09 -1.00
C GLU A 11 7.24 3.73 -0.63
N ARG A 12 7.19 3.36 0.66
CA ARG A 12 7.66 2.04 1.11
C ARG A 12 6.75 0.92 0.61
N ILE A 13 5.43 1.13 0.60
CA ILE A 13 4.48 0.17 0.01
C ILE A 13 4.77 0.02 -1.48
N HIS A 14 4.96 1.12 -2.21
CA HIS A 14 5.29 1.12 -3.63
C HIS A 14 6.58 0.37 -3.93
N GLN A 15 7.65 0.65 -3.17
CA GLN A 15 8.93 -0.02 -3.34
C GLN A 15 8.83 -1.52 -3.08
N MET A 16 8.11 -1.95 -2.04
CA MET A 16 7.92 -3.37 -1.78
C MET A 16 7.09 -4.05 -2.88
N LEU A 17 6.04 -3.41 -3.40
CA LEU A 17 5.31 -3.93 -4.55
C LEU A 17 6.22 -4.06 -5.78
N LYS A 18 7.11 -3.10 -6.01
CA LYS A 18 8.09 -3.17 -7.10
C LYS A 18 9.09 -4.32 -6.92
N MET A 19 9.57 -4.53 -5.69
CA MET A 19 10.53 -5.59 -5.38
C MET A 19 9.91 -6.99 -5.44
N PHE A 20 8.63 -7.16 -5.09
CA PHE A 20 8.05 -8.50 -4.90
C PHE A 20 6.89 -8.85 -5.83
N ALA A 21 6.21 -7.86 -6.41
CA ALA A 21 5.01 -8.07 -7.24
C ALA A 21 5.21 -7.68 -8.71
N SER A 22 6.13 -6.75 -9.03
CA SER A 22 6.41 -6.33 -10.41
C SER A 22 7.63 -7.04 -11.03
N GLN A 23 8.05 -8.18 -10.49
CA GLN A 23 9.09 -9.02 -11.08
C GLN A 23 8.46 -10.29 -11.66
N GLY A 24 8.45 -10.43 -12.98
CA GLY A 24 7.98 -11.63 -13.68
C GLY A 24 7.15 -11.36 -14.93
N PRO A 25 6.73 -12.42 -15.67
CA PRO A 25 5.97 -12.29 -16.92
C PRO A 25 4.61 -11.59 -16.75
N THR A 26 4.09 -11.58 -15.52
CA THR A 26 2.84 -10.92 -15.13
C THR A 26 3.07 -9.64 -14.35
N ALA A 27 4.25 -9.02 -14.50
CA ALA A 27 4.59 -7.78 -13.81
C ALA A 27 3.55 -6.70 -14.13
N VAL A 28 2.89 -6.21 -13.09
CA VAL A 28 2.00 -5.06 -13.19
C VAL A 28 2.82 -3.83 -12.86
N GLU A 29 3.03 -2.98 -13.86
CA GLU A 29 3.54 -1.63 -13.65
C GLU A 29 2.43 -0.80 -13.00
N CYS A 30 2.68 -0.34 -11.77
CA CYS A 30 1.76 0.53 -11.03
C CYS A 30 2.50 1.81 -10.69
N SER A 31 1.96 2.95 -11.10
CA SER A 31 2.49 4.25 -10.70
C SER A 31 2.23 4.54 -9.22
N LEU A 32 2.99 5.49 -8.66
CA LEU A 32 2.78 5.96 -7.29
C LEU A 32 1.39 6.59 -7.11
N GLN A 33 0.87 7.25 -8.15
CA GLN A 33 -0.45 7.89 -8.14
C GLN A 33 -1.59 6.87 -8.15
N GLU A 34 -1.50 5.82 -8.96
CA GLU A 34 -2.49 4.73 -8.98
C GLU A 34 -2.52 4.00 -7.63
N LEU A 35 -1.34 3.73 -7.06
CA LEU A 35 -1.25 3.14 -5.72
C LEU A 35 -1.88 4.06 -4.68
N ARG A 36 -1.60 5.35 -4.71
CA ARG A 36 -2.20 6.33 -3.79
C ARG A 36 -3.72 6.30 -3.89
N HIS A 37 -4.25 6.37 -5.09
CA HIS A 37 -5.70 6.34 -5.32
C HIS A 37 -6.34 5.03 -4.82
N PHE A 38 -5.68 3.90 -5.03
CA PHE A 38 -6.13 2.61 -4.51
C PHE A 38 -6.16 2.58 -2.98
N LEU A 39 -5.08 3.03 -2.31
CA LEU A 39 -5.00 3.06 -0.86
C LEU A 39 -6.01 4.05 -0.25
N ASP A 40 -6.19 5.23 -0.85
CA ASP A 40 -7.19 6.22 -0.43
C ASP A 40 -8.61 5.65 -0.52
N ARG A 41 -8.91 4.84 -1.55
CA ARG A 41 -10.18 4.11 -1.64
C ARG A 41 -10.33 3.11 -0.49
N LYS A 42 -9.27 2.37 -0.16
CA LYS A 42 -9.29 1.43 0.98
C LYS A 42 -9.45 2.13 2.33
N VAL A 43 -8.97 3.36 2.47
CA VAL A 43 -9.24 4.21 3.65
C VAL A 43 -10.71 4.60 3.71
N ARG A 44 -11.30 5.04 2.59
CA ARG A 44 -12.75 5.36 2.51
C ARG A 44 -13.63 4.15 2.79
N GLU A 45 -13.19 2.94 2.43
CA GLU A 45 -13.86 1.67 2.72
C GLU A 45 -13.60 1.17 4.15
N HIS A 46 -12.91 1.94 4.99
CA HIS A 46 -12.49 1.57 6.35
C HIS A 46 -11.65 0.27 6.41
N LYS A 47 -11.02 -0.12 5.30
CA LYS A 47 -10.10 -1.27 5.22
C LYS A 47 -8.66 -0.89 5.59
N LEU A 48 -8.35 0.41 5.58
CA LEU A 48 -7.09 0.98 6.03
C LEU A 48 -7.34 2.22 6.87
N LEU A 49 -6.40 2.52 7.77
CA LEU A 49 -6.31 3.80 8.46
C LEU A 49 -5.15 4.60 7.87
N PHE A 50 -5.33 5.91 7.69
CA PHE A 50 -4.26 6.82 7.28
C PHE A 50 -4.08 7.92 8.33
N SER A 51 -2.88 8.04 8.88
CA SER A 51 -2.55 9.03 9.92
C SER A 51 -1.06 9.34 9.93
N GLY A 52 -0.71 10.62 10.01
CA GLY A 52 0.69 11.06 10.08
C GLY A 52 1.55 10.65 8.88
N GLY A 53 0.95 10.43 7.71
CA GLY A 53 1.66 9.96 6.50
C GLY A 53 1.79 8.43 6.39
N PHE A 54 1.24 7.66 7.33
CA PHE A 54 1.34 6.20 7.35
C PHE A 54 -0.01 5.53 7.12
N TYR A 55 0.01 4.45 6.34
CA TYR A 55 -1.10 3.50 6.20
C TYR A 55 -0.95 2.38 7.22
N ARG A 56 -2.06 1.97 7.84
CA ARG A 56 -2.16 0.89 8.83
C ARG A 56 -3.40 0.05 8.60
N LEU A 57 -3.39 -1.19 9.06
CA LEU A 57 -4.62 -1.97 9.20
C LEU A 57 -5.47 -1.41 10.36
N PRO A 58 -6.81 -1.42 10.25
CA PRO A 58 -7.68 -1.23 11.41
C PRO A 58 -7.33 -2.25 12.48
N LYS A 59 -7.37 -1.85 13.75
CA LYS A 59 -7.27 -2.81 14.86
C LYS A 59 -8.48 -3.75 14.76
N SER A 60 -8.22 -5.06 14.91
CA SER A 60 -9.27 -6.06 15.07
C SER A 60 -9.98 -5.88 16.42
#